data_AF-A0A2V6V925-F1
#
_entry.id   AF-A0A2V6V925-F1
#
_cell.length_a   1.000
_cell.length_b   1.000
_cell.length_c   1.000
_cell.angle_alpha   90.00
_cell.angle_beta   90.00
_cell.angle_gamma   90.00
#
_symmetry.space_group_name_H-M   'P 1'
#
loop_
_entity.id
_entity.type
_entity.pdbx_description
1 polymer ?
#
loop_
_entity_poly.entity_id
_entity_poly.type
_entity_poly.pdbx_seq_one_letter_code
_entity_poly.pdbx_strand_id
1 'polypeptide(L)' 'MKSTRTTFCEECRTLRWVEDWSEIRDEMLSIVLGPCGHVIERTARLEWSIPSRWRGTRGTLRLVGAASVGQHVATS' A
#
# COMPACT_ATOMS: atom_id res chain seq x y z
N MET A 1 3.46 18.28 15.82
CA MET A 1 2.87 16.99 16.24
C MET A 1 3.00 16.01 15.09
N LYS A 2 3.63 14.84 15.28
CA LYS A 2 3.60 13.78 14.26
C LYS A 2 2.16 13.25 14.20
N SER A 3 1.56 13.24 13.01
CA SER A 3 0.25 12.63 12.81
C SER A 3 0.37 11.12 13.01
N THR A 4 -0.29 10.57 14.03
CA THR A 4 -0.37 9.13 14.25
C THR A 4 -1.27 8.53 13.17
N ARG A 5 -0.69 7.71 12.30
CA ARG A 5 -1.47 7.00 11.28
C ARG A 5 -2.40 6.01 11.99
N THR A 6 -3.67 6.04 11.61
CA THR A 6 -4.70 5.14 12.14
C THR A 6 -5.39 4.42 10.99
N THR A 7 -5.88 3.22 11.26
CA THR A 7 -6.71 2.46 10.33
C THR A 7 -7.75 1.65 11.11
N PHE A 8 -8.77 1.16 10.41
CA PHE A 8 -9.86 0.41 11.01
C PHE A 8 -9.46 -1.07 11.17
N CYS A 9 -9.60 -1.58 12.39
CA CYS A 9 -9.47 -3.01 12.68
C CYS A 9 -10.83 -3.68 12.51
N GLU A 10 -10.95 -4.60 11.55
CA GLU A 10 -12.21 -5.32 11.30
C GLU A 10 -12.58 -6.25 12.46
N GLU A 11 -11.58 -6.86 13.11
CA GLU A 11 -11.78 -7.76 14.25
C GLU A 11 -12.27 -7.03 15.51
N CYS A 12 -11.64 -5.90 15.86
CA CYS A 12 -12.07 -5.09 17.00
C CYS A 12 -13.23 -4.14 16.67
N ARG A 13 -13.57 -3.98 15.39
CA ARG A 13 -14.53 -3.00 14.87
C ARG A 13 -14.29 -1.57 15.36
N THR A 14 -13.03 -1.14 15.41
CA THR A 14 -12.64 0.20 15.91
C THR A 14 -11.38 0.72 15.22
N LEU A 15 -11.15 2.03 15.30
CA LEU A 15 -9.92 2.66 14.81
C LEU A 15 -8.75 2.37 15.76
N ARG A 16 -7.62 1.98 15.18
CA ARG A 16 -6.37 1.64 15.87
C ARG A 16 -5.21 2.42 15.27
N TRP A 17 -4.16 2.65 16.06
CA TRP A 17 -2.93 3.23 15.51
C TRP A 17 -2.09 2.16 14.82
N VAL A 18 -1.36 2.59 13.80
CA VAL A 18 -0.34 1.76 13.18
C VAL A 18 0.85 1.69 14.12
N GLU A 19 1.11 0.50 14.65
CA GLU A 19 2.24 0.23 15.55
C GLU A 19 3.51 -0.06 14.76
N ASP A 20 3.39 -0.93 13.76
CA ASP A 20 4.47 -1.23 12.82
C ASP A 20 3.90 -1.54 11.43
N TRP A 21 4.77 -1.48 10.42
CA TRP A 21 4.44 -1.86 9.04
C TRP A 21 5.67 -2.36 8.30
N SER A 22 5.51 -3.37 7.47
CA SER A 22 6.61 -3.91 6.67
C SER A 22 6.11 -4.37 5.30
N GLU A 23 6.93 -4.13 4.29
CA GLU A 23 6.71 -4.72 2.98
C GLU A 23 7.12 -6.20 3.04
N ILE A 24 6.25 -7.06 2.54
CA ILE A 24 6.48 -8.51 2.46
C ILE A 24 6.78 -8.90 1.01
N ARG A 25 5.95 -9.74 0.36
CA ARG A 25 6.14 -10.18 -1.03
C ARG A 25 5.08 -9.57 -1.95
N ASP A 26 5.38 -9.53 -3.25
CA ASP A 26 4.42 -9.17 -4.31
C ASP A 26 3.71 -7.82 -4.08
N GLU A 27 4.47 -6.79 -3.72
CA GLU A 27 3.94 -5.44 -3.45
C GLU A 27 2.85 -5.48 -2.35
N MET A 28 3.00 -6.32 -1.33
CA MET A 28 2.06 -6.40 -0.21
C MET A 28 2.68 -5.81 1.05
N LEU A 29 1.89 -5.00 1.75
CA LEU A 29 2.22 -4.32 2.98
C LEU A 29 1.47 -5.00 4.13
N SER A 30 2.22 -5.46 5.12
CA SER A 30 1.71 -5.92 6.41
C SER A 30 1.69 -4.75 7.39
N ILE A 31 0.56 -4.54 8.07
CA ILE A 31 0.34 -3.43 9.01
C ILE A 31 -0.09 -4.01 10.36
N VAL A 32 0.70 -3.79 11.41
CA VAL A 32 0.41 -4.23 12.78
C VAL A 32 -0.35 -3.12 13.52
N LEU A 33 -1.46 -3.48 14.16
CA LEU A 33 -2.34 -2.56 14.86
C LEU A 33 -2.19 -2.60 16.38
N GLY A 34 -1.78 -1.48 16.96
CA GLY A 34 -1.73 -1.32 18.41
C GLY A 34 -3.08 -0.86 18.97
N PRO A 35 -3.51 -1.36 20.14
CA PRO A 35 -2.84 -2.32 21.02
C PRO A 35 -3.31 -3.77 20.79
N CYS A 36 -4.15 -4.04 19.79
CA CYS A 36 -4.78 -5.35 19.64
C CYS A 36 -3.88 -6.40 18.98
N GLY A 37 -2.80 -6.01 18.32
CA GLY A 37 -1.86 -6.91 17.65
C GLY A 37 -2.35 -7.49 16.32
N HIS A 38 -3.58 -7.17 15.89
CA HIS A 38 -4.12 -7.64 14.62
C HIS A 38 -3.32 -7.09 13.43
N VAL A 39 -3.20 -7.91 12.39
CA VAL A 39 -2.41 -7.62 11.19
C VAL A 39 -3.36 -7.43 10.01
N ILE A 40 -3.16 -6.34 9.27
CA ILE A 40 -3.87 -6.09 8.01
C ILE A 40 -2.87 -6.18 6.87
N GLU A 41 -3.21 -6.98 5.86
CA GLU A 41 -2.50 -7.02 4.59
C GLU A 41 -3.18 -6.09 3.57
N ARG A 42 -2.38 -5.28 2.88
CA ARG A 42 -2.82 -4.37 1.83
C ARG A 42 -1.84 -4.42 0.67
N THR A 43 -2.35 -4.35 -0.55
CA THR A 43 -1.47 -4.15 -1.71
C THR A 43 -0.85 -2.75 -1.61
N ALA A 44 0.48 -2.69 -1.57
CA ALA A 44 1.32 -1.52 -1.64
C ALA A 44 1.38 -0.91 -3.06
N ARG A 45 0.25 -0.91 -3.80
CA ARG A 45 0.18 -0.16 -5.05
C ARG A 45 0.28 1.32 -4.71
N LEU A 46 1.44 1.88 -4.97
CA LEU A 46 1.75 3.28 -4.79
C LEU A 46 0.87 4.12 -5.72
N GLU A 47 -0.29 4.56 -5.23
CA GLU A 47 -1.04 5.65 -5.84
C GLU A 47 -0.29 6.95 -5.58
N TRP A 48 0.70 7.25 -6.42
CA TRP A 48 1.33 8.56 -6.41
C TRP A 48 0.25 9.60 -6.74
N SER A 49 -0.18 10.36 -5.74
CA SER A 49 -1.00 11.54 -5.95
C SER A 49 -0.18 12.56 -6.74
N ILE A 50 -0.29 12.55 -8.08
CA ILE A 50 0.37 13.55 -8.93
C ILE A 50 -0.29 14.89 -8.60
N PRO A 51 0.42 15.88 -8.02
CA PRO A 51 -0.17 17.15 -7.69
C PRO A 51 -0.69 17.81 -8.97
N SER A 52 -1.97 18.17 -8.99
CA SER A 52 -2.66 18.79 -10.13
C SER A 52 -2.04 20.11 -10.63
N ARG A 53 -1.06 20.67 -9.90
CA ARG A 53 -0.28 21.87 -10.24
C ARG A 53 0.76 21.68 -11.34
N TRP A 54 1.01 20.46 -11.83
CA TRP A 54 1.88 20.21 -13.00
C TRP A 54 1.17 20.37 -14.35
N ARG A 55 0.01 21.06 -14.39
CA ARG A 55 -0.65 21.49 -15.64
C ARG A 55 0.09 22.70 -16.23
N GLY A 56 1.36 22.54 -16.56
CA GLY A 56 2.23 23.64 -16.98
C GLY A 56 3.20 23.31 -18.11
N THR A 57 3.27 22.07 -18.60
CA THR A 57 4.00 21.78 -19.85
C THR A 57 3.49 20.49 -20.46
N ARG A 58 3.19 20.52 -21.76
CA ARG A 58 2.73 19.38 -22.58
C ARG A 58 3.85 18.33 -22.75
N GLY A 59 4.26 17.70 -21.66
CA GLY A 59 5.11 16.51 -21.67
C GLY A 59 4.23 15.30 -21.41
N THR A 60 4.07 14.44 -22.41
CA THR A 60 3.32 13.18 -22.33
C THR A 60 3.87 12.33 -21.18
N LEU A 61 3.19 12.30 -20.04
CA LEU A 61 3.51 11.34 -18.97
C LEU A 61 3.12 9.96 -19.47
N ARG A 62 4.12 9.20 -19.94
CA ARG A 62 3.95 7.83 -20.38
C ARG A 62 3.97 6.95 -19.13
N LEU A 63 2.78 6.60 -18.63
CA LEU A 63 2.61 5.53 -17.66
C LEU A 63 3.13 4.23 -18.29
N VAL A 64 4.29 3.76 -17.83
CA VAL A 64 4.78 2.43 -18.19
C VAL A 64 4.07 1.46 -17.25
N GLY A 65 3.13 0.68 -17.79
CA GLY A 65 2.54 -0.41 -17.03
C GLY A 65 3.64 -1.37 -16.58
N ALA A 66 3.72 -1.67 -15.29
CA ALA A 66 4.55 -2.74 -14.79
C ALA A 66 4.05 -4.04 -15.45
N ALA A 67 4.83 -4.56 -16.40
CA ALA A 67 4.56 -5.86 -16.97
C ALA A 67 4.68 -6.88 -15.84
N SER A 68 3.57 -7.57 -15.55
CA SER A 68 3.54 -8.71 -14.65
C SER A 68 4.44 -9.81 -15.22
N VAL A 69 5.68 -9.87 -14.76
CA VAL A 69 6.62 -10.96 -15.05
C VAL A 69 6.34 -12.07 -14.05
N GLY A 70 5.87 -13.22 -14.54
CA GLY A 70 5.93 -14.49 -13.80
C GLY A 70 4.69 -15.37 -13.88
N GLN A 71 4.34 -15.89 -15.06
CA GLN A 71 3.59 -17.15 -15.12
C GLN A 71 4.55 -18.28 -14.73
N HIS A 72 4.54 -18.71 -13.47
CA HIS A 72 5.11 -20.00 -13.10
C HIS A 72 4.19 -21.11 -13.61
N VAL A 73 4.57 -21.71 -14.75
CA VAL A 73 4.01 -22.99 -15.21
C VAL A 73 4.61 -24.08 -14.33
N ALA A 74 3.83 -24.61 -13.39
CA ALA A 74 4.13 -25.85 -12.72
C ALA A 74 3.94 -27.00 -13.71
N THR A 75 5.00 -27.74 -14.01
CA THR A 75 4.91 -29.08 -14.62
C THR A 75 5.22 -30.10 -13.55
N SER A 76 4.36 -31.13 -13.46
CA SER A 76 4.44 -32.26 -12.51
C SER A 76 5.71 -33.09 -12.65
#